data_AF-A0A7C6ALQ6-F1
#
_entry.id   AF-A0A7C6ALQ6-F1
#
_cell.length_a   1.000
_cell.length_b   1.000
_cell.length_c   1.000
_cell.angle_alpha   90.00
_cell.angle_beta   90.00
_cell.angle_gamma   90.00
#
_symmetry.space_group_name_H-M   'P 1'
#
loop_
_entity.id
_entity.type
_entity.pdbx_description
1 polymer ?
#
loop_
_entity_poly.entity_id
_entity_poly.type
_entity_poly.pdbx_seq_one_letter_code
_entity_poly.pdbx_strand_id
1 'polypeptide(L)'
;MNSKETPKIGVYICHCGSNIAATVDVVAVRDFAAELPAVRVAREYKFMCSDPGQEMIRRDIQELGLNRVVVASCSPLMHEPTFQKNCEKAGLNRYLFQMANIREHCSWVHKDRKAATEKAKLLVAAAVRRVAYHQPLEPMKVKINPATLIVGGGVAGIQAALEISEAGYEVYLVEKEPSIGGRMAILDKTFPTLDCAACILTPKMVAVGSRPNIHLLSYSEVEEVSGSLGKFKVKVRRKPRYVDETKCTGCGLCYSSCPAIRIPSRRVIKLGDRVLKEIS
;
A
#
# COMPACT_ATOMS: atom_id res chain seq x y z
N MET A 1 -17.67 23.41 -17.05
CA MET A 1 -18.77 22.76 -17.80
C MET A 1 -19.90 22.42 -16.83
N ASN A 2 -21.10 22.88 -17.18
CA ASN A 2 -22.40 22.95 -16.48
C ASN A 2 -22.63 22.23 -15.13
N SER A 3 -22.75 23.05 -14.08
CA SER A 3 -23.33 22.74 -12.76
C SER A 3 -24.88 22.64 -12.76
N LYS A 4 -25.50 22.28 -13.89
CA LYS A 4 -26.97 22.34 -14.09
C LYS A 4 -27.62 21.08 -14.65
N GLU A 5 -26.90 19.97 -14.79
CA GLU A 5 -27.53 18.72 -15.22
C GLU A 5 -28.22 18.02 -14.04
N THR A 6 -29.51 17.71 -14.21
CA THR A 6 -30.26 16.90 -13.26
C THR A 6 -29.57 15.55 -13.07
N PRO A 7 -29.28 15.12 -11.82
CA PRO A 7 -28.66 13.84 -11.58
C PRO A 7 -29.51 12.68 -12.12
N LYS A 8 -28.85 11.71 -12.75
CA LYS A 8 -29.38 10.45 -13.25
C LYS A 8 -28.46 9.35 -12.72
N ILE A 9 -28.88 8.76 -11.60
CA ILE A 9 -28.04 7.90 -10.77
C ILE A 9 -28.35 6.44 -11.09
N GLY A 10 -27.32 5.64 -11.40
CA GLY A 10 -27.43 4.17 -11.40
C GLY A 10 -26.94 3.61 -10.07
N VAL A 11 -27.75 2.76 -9.42
CA VAL A 11 -27.40 2.13 -8.14
C VAL A 11 -27.24 0.62 -8.34
N TYR A 12 -26.11 0.08 -7.91
CA TYR A 12 -25.79 -1.33 -8.10
C TYR A 12 -25.45 -2.00 -6.76
N ILE A 13 -26.19 -3.03 -6.40
CA ILE A 13 -26.05 -3.70 -5.10
C ILE A 13 -25.42 -5.08 -5.32
N CYS A 14 -24.28 -5.32 -4.68
CA CYS A 14 -23.53 -6.56 -4.82
C CYS A 14 -23.97 -7.59 -3.77
N HIS A 15 -24.10 -8.86 -4.16
CA HIS A 15 -24.29 -9.96 -3.21
C HIS A 15 -22.95 -10.44 -2.61
N CYS A 16 -21.86 -10.27 -3.36
CA CYS A 16 -20.53 -10.78 -3.04
C CYS A 16 -20.56 -12.30 -2.73
N GLY A 17 -21.29 -13.06 -3.55
CA GLY A 17 -21.65 -14.45 -3.25
C GLY A 17 -22.59 -14.49 -2.04
N SER A 18 -22.15 -15.12 -0.95
CA SER A 18 -22.87 -15.13 0.33
C SER A 18 -22.41 -14.03 1.30
N ASN A 19 -21.30 -13.34 1.02
CA ASN A 19 -20.70 -12.40 1.99
C ASN A 19 -21.61 -11.23 2.36
N ILE A 20 -22.42 -10.74 1.42
CA ILE A 20 -23.42 -9.71 1.68
C ILE A 20 -24.81 -10.34 1.78
N ALA A 21 -25.18 -11.18 0.81
CA ALA A 21 -26.54 -11.72 0.69
C ALA A 21 -26.98 -12.67 1.84
N ALA A 22 -26.05 -13.22 2.62
CA ALA A 22 -26.39 -14.03 3.79
C ALA A 22 -26.99 -13.15 4.92
N THR A 23 -26.49 -11.93 5.08
CA THR A 23 -26.82 -11.05 6.22
C THR A 23 -27.65 -9.83 5.78
N VAL A 24 -27.61 -9.44 4.52
CA VAL A 24 -28.37 -8.30 3.99
C VAL A 24 -29.33 -8.81 2.92
N ASP A 25 -30.59 -8.40 3.01
CA ASP A 25 -31.55 -8.61 1.94
C ASP A 25 -31.28 -7.64 0.78
N VAL A 26 -30.46 -8.10 -0.17
CA VAL A 26 -30.00 -7.29 -1.29
C VAL A 26 -31.15 -6.86 -2.21
N VAL A 27 -32.17 -7.72 -2.37
CA VAL A 27 -33.34 -7.42 -3.20
C VAL A 27 -34.14 -6.27 -2.58
N ALA A 28 -34.37 -6.32 -1.26
CA ALA A 28 -35.03 -5.24 -0.54
C ALA A 28 -34.24 -3.93 -0.57
N VAL A 29 -32.90 -3.98 -0.56
CA VAL A 29 -32.06 -2.78 -0.70
C VAL A 29 -32.13 -2.21 -2.12
N ARG A 30 -32.17 -3.06 -3.16
CA ARG A 30 -32.36 -2.64 -4.55
C ARG A 30 -33.69 -1.94 -4.74
N ASP A 31 -34.78 -2.53 -4.24
CA ASP A 31 -36.13 -1.97 -4.41
C ASP A 31 -36.26 -0.63 -3.71
N PHE A 32 -35.75 -0.54 -2.47
CA PHE A 32 -35.65 0.74 -1.76
C PHE A 32 -34.81 1.77 -2.55
N ALA A 33 -33.68 1.36 -3.13
CA ALA A 33 -32.82 2.28 -3.89
C ALA A 33 -33.51 2.81 -5.16
N ALA A 34 -34.39 2.03 -5.79
CA ALA A 34 -35.13 2.43 -6.98
C ALA A 34 -36.12 3.59 -6.72
N GLU A 35 -36.60 3.72 -5.48
CA GLU A 35 -37.54 4.78 -5.07
C GLU A 35 -36.83 6.08 -4.66
N LEU A 36 -35.50 6.08 -4.56
CA LEU A 36 -34.75 7.25 -4.13
C LEU A 36 -34.73 8.35 -5.23
N PRO A 37 -34.73 9.64 -4.84
CA PRO A 37 -34.69 10.74 -5.80
C PRO A 37 -33.51 10.64 -6.76
N ALA A 38 -33.75 10.95 -8.04
CA ALA A 38 -32.77 10.93 -9.12
C ALA A 38 -32.17 9.56 -9.48
N VAL A 39 -32.61 8.46 -8.84
CA VAL A 39 -32.22 7.11 -9.26
C VAL A 39 -33.00 6.72 -10.51
N ARG A 40 -32.26 6.46 -11.60
CA ARG A 40 -32.84 6.08 -12.91
C ARG A 40 -32.93 4.57 -13.08
N VAL A 41 -32.01 3.85 -12.44
CA VAL A 41 -31.92 2.38 -12.46
C VAL A 41 -31.31 1.89 -11.15
N ALA A 42 -31.88 0.81 -10.60
CA ALA A 42 -31.29 0.06 -9.51
C ALA A 42 -31.21 -1.41 -9.90
N ARG A 43 -30.03 -2.03 -9.77
CA ARG A 43 -29.82 -3.45 -10.10
C ARG A 43 -29.08 -4.15 -8.96
N GLU A 44 -29.27 -5.46 -8.88
CA GLU A 44 -28.40 -6.31 -8.09
C GLU A 44 -27.63 -7.26 -9.00
N TYR A 45 -26.47 -7.71 -8.54
CA TYR A 45 -25.76 -8.81 -9.17
C TYR A 45 -24.86 -9.55 -8.16
N LYS A 46 -24.57 -10.82 -8.48
CA LYS A 46 -23.77 -11.70 -7.61
C LYS A 46 -22.38 -11.12 -7.29
N PHE A 47 -21.69 -10.61 -8.30
CA PHE A 47 -20.33 -10.08 -8.19
C PHE A 47 -20.18 -8.81 -9.04
N MET A 48 -20.49 -7.64 -8.48
CA MET A 48 -20.41 -6.38 -9.24
C MET A 48 -19.01 -6.09 -9.81
N CYS A 49 -17.94 -6.56 -9.17
CA CYS A 49 -16.57 -6.35 -9.63
C CYS A 49 -16.13 -7.31 -10.76
N SER A 50 -16.89 -8.35 -11.08
CA SER A 50 -16.56 -9.23 -12.21
C SER A 50 -16.87 -8.56 -13.55
N ASP A 51 -16.35 -9.10 -14.65
CA ASP A 51 -16.54 -8.55 -15.99
C ASP A 51 -18.03 -8.34 -16.35
N PRO A 52 -18.95 -9.30 -16.09
CA PRO A 52 -20.38 -9.08 -16.31
C PRO A 52 -20.98 -7.94 -15.47
N GLY A 53 -20.56 -7.81 -14.20
CA GLY A 53 -21.03 -6.73 -13.33
C GLY A 53 -20.53 -5.35 -13.79
N GLN A 54 -19.28 -5.30 -14.26
CA GLN A 54 -18.69 -4.09 -14.83
C GLN A 54 -19.32 -3.71 -16.18
N GLU A 55 -19.56 -4.68 -17.07
CA GLU A 55 -20.25 -4.47 -18.34
C GLU A 55 -21.68 -3.94 -18.13
N MET A 56 -22.41 -4.49 -17.16
CA MET A 56 -23.74 -4.01 -16.79
C MET A 56 -23.75 -2.51 -16.45
N ILE A 57 -22.79 -2.06 -15.64
CA ILE A 57 -22.65 -0.63 -15.31
C ILE A 57 -22.34 0.18 -16.57
N ARG A 58 -21.39 -0.25 -17.41
CA ARG A 58 -20.99 0.50 -18.62
C ARG A 58 -22.14 0.65 -19.60
N ARG A 59 -22.85 -0.45 -19.84
CA ARG A 59 -24.02 -0.50 -20.70
C ARG A 59 -25.12 0.43 -20.20
N ASP A 60 -25.47 0.37 -18.92
CA ASP A 60 -26.48 1.26 -18.35
C ASP A 60 -26.06 2.74 -18.41
N ILE A 61 -24.78 3.07 -18.20
CA ILE A 61 -24.28 4.44 -18.36
C ILE A 61 -24.59 4.97 -19.76
N GLN A 62 -24.33 4.17 -20.79
CA GLN A 62 -24.51 4.55 -22.20
C GLN A 62 -26.00 4.53 -22.62
N GLU A 63 -26.72 3.44 -22.32
CA GLU A 63 -28.11 3.24 -22.75
C GLU A 63 -29.10 4.16 -22.02
N LEU A 64 -28.87 4.40 -20.73
CA LEU A 64 -29.79 5.18 -19.89
C LEU A 64 -29.32 6.63 -19.67
N GLY A 65 -28.15 6.99 -20.21
CA GLY A 65 -27.55 8.31 -20.07
C GLY A 65 -27.29 8.67 -18.60
N LEU A 66 -26.76 7.72 -17.82
CA LEU A 66 -26.45 7.95 -16.41
C LEU A 66 -25.28 8.93 -16.29
N ASN A 67 -25.41 9.90 -15.40
CA ASN A 67 -24.35 10.87 -15.12
C ASN A 67 -23.78 10.72 -13.70
N ARG A 68 -24.25 9.74 -12.92
CA ARG A 68 -23.73 9.39 -11.58
C ARG A 68 -23.89 7.88 -11.36
N VAL A 69 -22.96 7.27 -10.61
CA VAL A 69 -23.03 5.84 -10.28
C VAL A 69 -22.78 5.62 -8.80
N VAL A 70 -23.61 4.78 -8.18
CA VAL A 70 -23.41 4.25 -6.83
C VAL A 70 -23.25 2.75 -6.88
N VAL A 71 -22.19 2.22 -6.26
CA VAL A 71 -22.05 0.77 -6.06
C VAL A 71 -22.05 0.46 -4.57
N ALA A 72 -23.05 -0.29 -4.12
CA ALA A 72 -23.19 -0.78 -2.76
C ALA A 72 -22.55 -2.18 -2.66
N SER A 73 -21.34 -2.24 -2.12
CA SER A 73 -20.55 -3.48 -2.06
C SER A 73 -19.54 -3.49 -0.91
N CYS A 74 -18.26 -3.67 -1.21
CA CYS A 74 -17.14 -3.75 -0.27
C CYS A 74 -16.57 -2.37 0.09
N SER A 75 -15.38 -2.35 0.70
CA SER A 75 -14.65 -1.13 1.05
C SER A 75 -14.12 -0.37 -0.17
N PRO A 76 -14.24 0.97 -0.22
CA PRO A 76 -13.63 1.77 -1.29
C PRO A 76 -12.11 1.59 -1.37
N LEU A 77 -11.45 1.25 -0.25
CA LEU A 77 -10.01 0.93 -0.23
C LEU A 77 -9.64 -0.29 -1.10
N MET A 78 -10.63 -1.12 -1.48
CA MET A 78 -10.42 -2.32 -2.28
C MET A 78 -10.78 -2.11 -3.76
N HIS A 79 -12.00 -1.65 -4.06
CA HIS A 79 -12.52 -1.65 -5.43
C HIS A 79 -12.98 -0.27 -5.96
N GLU A 80 -12.81 0.83 -5.21
CA GLU A 80 -13.11 2.16 -5.76
C GLU A 80 -12.31 2.43 -7.05
N PRO A 81 -10.99 2.17 -7.12
CA PRO A 81 -10.24 2.36 -8.37
C PRO A 81 -10.76 1.50 -9.53
N THR A 82 -11.28 0.31 -9.24
CA THR A 82 -11.84 -0.61 -10.25
C THR A 82 -13.11 -0.02 -10.87
N PHE A 83 -14.08 0.37 -10.04
CA PHE A 83 -15.34 0.93 -10.53
C PHE A 83 -15.17 2.32 -11.14
N GLN A 84 -14.25 3.13 -10.62
CA GLN A 84 -13.87 4.41 -11.21
C GLN A 84 -13.34 4.25 -12.63
N LYS A 85 -12.38 3.33 -12.85
CA LYS A 85 -11.89 2.99 -14.20
C LYS A 85 -12.99 2.45 -15.10
N ASN A 86 -13.93 1.67 -14.55
CA ASN A 86 -15.05 1.15 -15.32
C ASN A 86 -15.99 2.27 -15.79
N CYS A 87 -16.28 3.26 -14.94
CA CYS A 87 -17.05 4.45 -15.31
C CYS A 87 -16.32 5.26 -16.39
N GLU A 88 -15.00 5.48 -16.25
CA GLU A 88 -14.19 6.18 -17.26
C GLU A 88 -14.26 5.49 -18.63
N LYS A 89 -14.18 4.16 -18.67
CA LYS A 89 -14.31 3.39 -19.92
C LYS A 89 -15.67 3.57 -20.60
N ALA A 90 -16.71 3.93 -19.86
CA ALA A 90 -18.04 4.26 -20.40
C ALA A 90 -18.22 5.76 -20.70
N GLY A 91 -17.18 6.58 -20.54
CA GLY A 91 -17.24 8.03 -20.76
C GLY A 91 -17.74 8.84 -19.57
N LEU A 92 -17.97 8.22 -18.41
CA LEU A 92 -18.35 8.91 -17.18
C LEU A 92 -17.10 9.30 -16.37
N ASN A 93 -17.01 10.57 -15.97
CA ASN A 93 -15.90 11.04 -15.13
C ASN A 93 -15.80 10.21 -13.83
N ARG A 94 -14.60 9.69 -13.51
CA ARG A 94 -14.40 8.80 -12.35
C ARG A 94 -14.86 9.38 -11.00
N TYR A 95 -14.88 10.69 -10.85
CA TYR A 95 -15.24 11.34 -9.58
C TYR A 95 -16.76 11.51 -9.42
N LEU A 96 -17.53 11.17 -10.45
CA LEU A 96 -18.99 11.09 -10.44
C LEU A 96 -19.50 9.70 -9.96
N PHE A 97 -18.62 8.93 -9.33
CA PHE A 97 -18.87 7.64 -8.72
C PHE A 97 -18.84 7.76 -7.19
N GLN A 98 -19.69 7.00 -6.50
CA GLN A 98 -19.67 6.85 -5.05
C GLN A 98 -19.83 5.38 -4.64
N MET A 99 -18.99 4.92 -3.73
CA MET A 99 -19.12 3.58 -3.16
C MET A 99 -19.87 3.62 -1.83
N ALA A 100 -20.77 2.66 -1.60
CA ALA A 100 -21.40 2.42 -0.31
C ALA A 100 -20.89 1.07 0.25
N ASN A 101 -20.16 1.11 1.37
CA ASN A 101 -19.63 -0.10 1.99
C ASN A 101 -20.72 -0.80 2.82
N ILE A 102 -21.31 -1.85 2.27
CA ILE A 102 -22.32 -2.69 2.92
C ILE A 102 -21.79 -4.09 3.27
N ARG A 103 -20.48 -4.33 3.11
CA ARG A 103 -19.82 -5.60 3.49
C ARG A 103 -19.07 -5.46 4.80
N GLU A 104 -17.89 -4.86 4.79
CA GLU A 104 -17.05 -4.70 5.98
C GLU A 104 -17.74 -3.84 7.05
N HIS A 105 -18.53 -2.86 6.65
CA HIS A 105 -19.23 -1.95 7.58
C HIS A 105 -20.68 -2.38 7.88
N CYS A 106 -21.17 -3.46 7.26
CA CYS A 106 -22.52 -3.96 7.45
C CYS A 106 -22.57 -5.49 7.50
N SER A 107 -22.65 -6.21 6.39
CA SER A 107 -22.95 -7.65 6.39
C SER A 107 -21.99 -8.52 7.24
N TRP A 108 -20.72 -8.16 7.36
CA TRP A 108 -19.74 -8.94 8.14
C TRP A 108 -19.78 -8.68 9.64
N VAL A 109 -20.35 -7.56 10.08
CA VAL A 109 -20.28 -7.12 11.48
C VAL A 109 -21.63 -7.09 12.18
N HIS A 110 -22.73 -7.40 11.49
CA HIS A 110 -24.08 -7.51 12.08
C HIS A 110 -24.56 -8.96 12.00
N LYS A 111 -25.28 -9.41 13.03
CA LYS A 111 -25.88 -10.75 13.07
C LYS A 111 -27.36 -10.74 12.68
N ASP A 112 -28.07 -9.68 13.05
CA ASP A 112 -29.48 -9.52 12.70
C ASP A 112 -29.63 -9.05 11.25
N ARG A 113 -30.24 -9.91 10.42
CA ARG A 113 -30.49 -9.67 9.00
C ARG A 113 -31.41 -8.47 8.77
N LYS A 114 -32.42 -8.24 9.61
CA LYS A 114 -33.33 -7.10 9.45
C LYS A 114 -32.61 -5.79 9.73
N ALA A 115 -31.94 -5.69 10.88
CA ALA A 115 -31.14 -4.51 11.22
C ALA A 115 -30.03 -4.22 10.21
N ALA A 116 -29.33 -5.25 9.72
CA ALA A 116 -28.31 -5.10 8.69
C ALA A 116 -28.89 -4.59 7.35
N THR A 117 -30.08 -5.07 6.98
CA THR A 117 -30.77 -4.61 5.77
C THR A 117 -31.17 -3.14 5.88
N GLU A 118 -31.74 -2.73 7.00
CA GLU A 118 -32.10 -1.32 7.23
C GLU A 118 -30.87 -0.41 7.26
N LYS A 119 -29.77 -0.86 7.88
CA LYS A 119 -28.50 -0.14 7.82
C LYS A 119 -27.98 -0.01 6.38
N ALA A 120 -28.04 -1.08 5.59
CA ALA A 120 -27.60 -1.06 4.20
C ALA A 120 -28.42 -0.07 3.35
N LYS A 121 -29.75 -0.03 3.53
CA LYS A 121 -30.63 0.98 2.90
C LYS A 121 -30.17 2.41 3.23
N LEU A 122 -29.93 2.71 4.50
CA LEU A 122 -29.48 4.03 4.93
C LEU A 122 -28.11 4.41 4.33
N LEU A 123 -27.16 3.47 4.26
CA LEU A 123 -25.85 3.68 3.63
C LEU A 123 -25.99 3.96 2.13
N VAL A 124 -26.88 3.24 1.43
CA VAL A 124 -27.19 3.48 0.02
C VAL A 124 -27.84 4.85 -0.18
N ALA A 125 -28.84 5.20 0.63
CA ALA A 125 -29.50 6.51 0.57
C ALA A 125 -28.51 7.66 0.79
N ALA A 126 -27.60 7.53 1.77
CA ALA A 126 -26.56 8.51 2.01
C ALA A 126 -25.60 8.64 0.80
N ALA A 127 -25.20 7.52 0.19
CA ALA A 127 -24.35 7.53 -0.99
C ALA A 127 -25.03 8.17 -2.21
N VAL A 128 -26.30 7.85 -2.46
CA VAL A 128 -27.12 8.45 -3.53
C VAL A 128 -27.26 9.95 -3.32
N ARG A 129 -27.57 10.39 -2.09
CA ARG A 129 -27.68 11.81 -1.77
C ARG A 129 -26.35 12.55 -1.95
N ARG A 130 -25.23 11.93 -1.59
CA ARG A 130 -23.89 12.51 -1.73
C ARG A 130 -23.46 12.62 -3.20
N VAL A 131 -23.63 11.56 -3.99
CA VAL A 131 -23.14 11.52 -5.38
C VAL A 131 -23.85 12.54 -6.27
N ALA A 132 -25.09 12.92 -5.93
CA ALA A 132 -25.83 13.98 -6.61
C ALA A 132 -25.08 15.33 -6.60
N TYR A 133 -24.25 15.60 -5.58
CA TYR A 133 -23.45 16.82 -5.47
C TYR A 133 -22.01 16.67 -5.98
N HIS A 134 -21.60 15.47 -6.41
CA HIS A 134 -20.27 15.29 -6.98
C HIS A 134 -20.11 16.13 -8.25
N GLN A 135 -18.91 16.66 -8.43
CA GLN A 135 -18.49 17.41 -9.60
C GLN A 135 -17.43 16.60 -10.36
N PRO A 136 -17.38 16.71 -11.69
CA PRO A 136 -16.30 16.11 -12.45
C PRO A 136 -14.98 16.75 -12.03
N LEU A 137 -13.97 15.93 -11.74
CA LEU A 137 -12.61 16.38 -11.45
C LEU A 137 -11.62 15.79 -12.44
N GLU A 138 -10.43 16.38 -12.52
CA GLU A 138 -9.34 15.88 -13.36
C GLU A 138 -8.18 15.39 -12.48
N PRO A 139 -7.57 14.24 -12.79
CA PRO A 139 -6.39 13.79 -12.08
C PRO A 139 -5.23 14.78 -12.24
N MET A 140 -4.66 15.21 -11.13
CA MET A 140 -3.45 16.02 -11.15
C MET A 140 -2.27 15.20 -11.64
N LYS A 141 -1.60 15.67 -12.71
CA LYS A 141 -0.33 15.11 -13.17
C LYS A 141 0.82 15.76 -12.41
N VAL A 142 1.66 14.94 -11.79
CA VAL A 142 2.85 15.41 -11.07
C VAL A 142 4.11 14.78 -11.65
N LYS A 143 5.19 15.56 -11.76
CA LYS A 143 6.50 15.03 -12.12
C LYS A 143 7.05 14.19 -10.97
N ILE A 144 7.47 12.96 -11.29
CA ILE A 144 8.07 12.02 -10.35
C ILE A 144 9.59 12.16 -10.40
N ASN A 145 10.23 12.32 -9.24
CA ASN A 145 11.66 12.07 -9.09
C ASN A 145 11.90 10.55 -9.11
N PRO A 146 12.67 10.01 -10.07
CA PRO A 146 12.88 8.57 -10.18
C PRO A 146 13.89 8.02 -9.15
N ALA A 147 14.63 8.89 -8.45
CA ALA A 147 15.55 8.45 -7.40
C ALA A 147 14.79 7.77 -6.25
N THR A 148 15.31 6.64 -5.78
CA THR A 148 14.66 5.83 -4.73
C THR A 148 15.46 5.85 -3.44
N LEU A 149 14.78 6.04 -2.31
CA LEU A 149 15.35 5.87 -0.98
C LEU A 149 14.90 4.53 -0.40
N ILE A 150 15.86 3.73 0.07
CA ILE A 150 15.62 2.46 0.75
C ILE A 150 16.08 2.61 2.21
N VAL A 151 15.21 2.25 3.15
CA VAL A 151 15.49 2.31 4.58
C VAL A 151 15.66 0.90 5.12
N GLY A 152 16.89 0.57 5.51
CA GLY A 152 17.31 -0.75 5.99
C GLY A 152 18.10 -1.53 4.94
N GLY A 153 19.37 -1.76 5.22
CA GLY A 153 20.31 -2.55 4.42
C GLY A 153 20.32 -4.04 4.75
N GLY A 154 19.19 -4.63 5.13
CA GLY A 154 19.05 -6.09 5.20
C GLY A 154 19.00 -6.73 3.80
N VAL A 155 18.89 -8.06 3.72
CA VAL A 155 18.81 -8.78 2.43
C VAL A 155 17.73 -8.23 1.47
N ALA A 156 16.57 -7.83 2.01
CA ALA A 156 15.49 -7.22 1.22
C ALA A 156 15.88 -5.86 0.64
N GLY A 157 16.45 -4.96 1.46
CA GLY A 157 16.86 -3.63 1.01
C GLY A 157 18.07 -3.67 0.07
N ILE A 158 19.01 -4.59 0.33
CA ILE A 158 20.13 -4.87 -0.58
C ILE A 158 19.60 -5.31 -1.94
N GLN A 159 18.69 -6.29 -1.99
CA GLN A 159 18.15 -6.78 -3.25
C GLN A 159 17.39 -5.69 -4.00
N ALA A 160 16.53 -4.93 -3.32
CA ALA A 160 15.81 -3.81 -3.91
C ALA A 160 16.78 -2.74 -4.48
N ALA A 161 17.86 -2.43 -3.74
CA ALA A 161 18.86 -1.47 -4.19
C ALA A 161 19.56 -1.93 -5.47
N LEU A 162 19.95 -3.20 -5.53
CA LEU A 162 20.60 -3.79 -6.70
C LEU A 162 19.67 -3.81 -7.92
N GLU A 163 18.40 -4.20 -7.77
CA GLU A 163 17.45 -4.26 -8.88
C GLU A 163 17.11 -2.87 -9.44
N ILE A 164 16.88 -1.88 -8.56
CA ILE A 164 16.59 -0.50 -8.97
C ILE A 164 17.82 0.13 -9.65
N SER A 165 19.01 -0.15 -9.11
CA SER A 165 20.27 0.28 -9.72
C SER A 165 20.49 -0.36 -11.09
N GLU A 166 20.19 -1.66 -11.25
CA GLU A 166 20.30 -2.37 -12.53
C GLU A 166 19.35 -1.78 -13.60
N ALA A 167 18.18 -1.32 -13.17
CA ALA A 167 17.23 -0.62 -14.04
C ALA A 167 17.69 0.83 -14.41
N GLY A 168 18.87 1.26 -13.96
CA GLY A 168 19.48 2.54 -14.32
C GLY A 168 19.03 3.73 -13.45
N TYR A 169 18.42 3.49 -12.30
CA TYR A 169 17.95 4.55 -11.40
C TYR A 169 18.92 4.80 -10.24
N GLU A 170 18.90 6.04 -9.74
CA GLU A 170 19.64 6.44 -8.55
C GLU A 170 19.00 5.87 -7.28
N VAL A 171 19.83 5.29 -6.39
CA VAL A 171 19.38 4.69 -5.14
C VAL A 171 20.13 5.29 -3.97
N TYR A 172 19.42 5.66 -2.91
CA TYR A 172 19.97 6.01 -1.61
C TYR A 172 19.62 4.89 -0.64
N LEU A 173 20.62 4.19 -0.10
CA LEU A 173 20.40 3.09 0.84
C LEU A 173 20.83 3.52 2.25
N VAL A 174 19.87 3.76 3.13
CA VAL A 174 20.12 4.18 4.52
C VAL A 174 20.12 2.95 5.43
N GLU A 175 21.23 2.73 6.13
CA GLU A 175 21.36 1.65 7.11
C GLU A 175 21.72 2.22 8.48
N LYS A 176 20.94 1.84 9.49
CA LYS A 176 21.08 2.31 10.88
C LYS A 176 22.39 1.86 11.49
N GLU A 177 22.79 0.62 11.25
CA GLU A 177 23.99 0.03 11.82
C GLU A 177 25.25 0.41 11.01
N PRO A 178 26.46 0.22 11.57
CA PRO A 178 27.70 0.49 10.85
C PRO A 178 27.89 -0.30 9.56
N SER A 179 27.19 -1.43 9.40
CA SER A 179 27.26 -2.35 8.27
C SER A 179 25.87 -2.75 7.80
N ILE A 180 25.74 -2.98 6.49
CA ILE A 180 24.59 -3.66 5.88
C ILE A 180 24.66 -5.18 6.12
N GLY A 181 23.61 -5.89 5.75
CA GLY A 181 23.44 -7.34 5.86
C GLY A 181 22.26 -7.75 6.76
N GLY A 182 21.90 -6.90 7.73
CA GLY A 182 20.78 -7.13 8.63
C GLY A 182 20.87 -8.45 9.40
N ARG A 183 19.72 -9.07 9.69
CA ARG A 183 19.68 -10.33 10.47
C ARG A 183 20.28 -11.52 9.72
N MET A 184 20.33 -11.49 8.39
CA MET A 184 20.90 -12.60 7.63
C MET A 184 22.42 -12.71 7.84
N ALA A 185 23.11 -11.58 8.08
CA ALA A 185 24.55 -11.56 8.32
C ALA A 185 24.98 -12.24 9.63
N ILE A 186 24.06 -12.47 10.57
CA ILE A 186 24.34 -13.17 11.83
C ILE A 186 23.91 -14.64 11.81
N LEU A 187 23.28 -15.11 10.74
CA LEU A 187 22.92 -16.51 10.58
C LEU A 187 24.15 -17.30 10.11
N ASP A 188 24.28 -18.52 10.59
CA ASP A 188 25.27 -19.47 10.07
C ASP A 188 24.79 -20.04 8.73
N LYS A 189 23.58 -20.60 8.72
CA LYS A 189 22.97 -21.26 7.56
C LYS A 189 21.55 -20.79 7.28
N THR A 190 21.10 -20.97 6.03
CA THR A 190 19.74 -20.65 5.59
C THR A 190 18.98 -21.90 5.15
N PHE A 191 17.81 -22.15 5.74
CA PHE A 191 16.90 -23.18 5.24
C PHE A 191 16.25 -22.74 3.91
N PRO A 192 15.80 -23.67 3.05
CA PRO A 192 15.87 -25.12 3.20
C PRO A 192 17.20 -25.74 2.74
N THR A 193 18.05 -25.01 2.00
CA THR A 193 19.25 -25.55 1.37
C THR A 193 20.42 -25.79 2.33
N LEU A 194 20.37 -25.19 3.52
CA LEU A 194 21.44 -25.21 4.52
C LEU A 194 22.76 -24.61 4.02
N ASP A 195 22.68 -23.74 3.02
CA ASP A 195 23.80 -22.93 2.56
C ASP A 195 24.28 -21.98 3.65
N CYS A 196 25.57 -21.65 3.63
CA CYS A 196 26.12 -20.61 4.48
C CYS A 196 25.49 -19.25 4.11
N ALA A 197 24.95 -18.53 5.09
CA ALA A 197 24.27 -17.25 4.84
C ALA A 197 25.23 -16.20 4.26
N ALA A 198 26.49 -16.20 4.71
CA ALA A 198 27.52 -15.31 4.20
C ALA A 198 27.85 -15.57 2.72
N CYS A 199 27.80 -16.83 2.26
CA CYS A 199 28.06 -17.16 0.85
C CYS A 199 27.04 -16.50 -0.10
N ILE A 200 25.80 -16.30 0.35
CA ILE A 200 24.74 -15.67 -0.44
C ILE A 200 24.75 -14.14 -0.27
N LEU A 201 24.91 -13.68 0.98
CA LEU A 201 24.72 -12.28 1.32
C LEU A 201 25.95 -11.41 1.03
N THR A 202 27.16 -11.90 1.33
CA THR A 202 28.39 -11.11 1.21
C THR A 202 28.63 -10.61 -0.23
N PRO A 203 28.46 -11.44 -1.30
CA PRO A 203 28.60 -10.95 -2.67
C PRO A 203 27.63 -9.80 -2.99
N LYS A 204 26.41 -9.84 -2.45
CA LYS A 204 25.41 -8.78 -2.63
C LYS A 204 25.77 -7.51 -1.86
N MET A 205 26.32 -7.64 -0.65
CA MET A 205 26.82 -6.51 0.13
C MET A 205 27.96 -5.79 -0.61
N VAL A 206 28.88 -6.55 -1.19
CA VAL A 206 29.98 -6.00 -2.01
C VAL A 206 29.44 -5.31 -3.25
N ALA A 207 28.49 -5.94 -3.97
CA ALA A 207 27.88 -5.35 -5.16
C ALA A 207 27.15 -4.02 -4.88
N VAL A 208 26.52 -3.88 -3.72
CA VAL A 208 25.92 -2.61 -3.28
C VAL A 208 26.99 -1.53 -3.09
N GLY A 209 28.10 -1.87 -2.43
CA GLY A 209 29.19 -0.92 -2.16
C GLY A 209 30.00 -0.51 -3.38
N SER A 210 29.98 -1.30 -4.47
CA SER A 210 30.76 -1.03 -5.69
C SER A 210 29.98 -0.33 -6.80
N ARG A 211 28.64 -0.23 -6.70
CA ARG A 211 27.80 0.38 -7.74
C ARG A 211 27.78 1.90 -7.61
N PRO A 212 28.10 2.66 -8.68
CA PRO A 212 28.22 4.12 -8.61
C PRO A 212 26.88 4.84 -8.42
N ASN A 213 25.76 4.23 -8.82
CA ASN A 213 24.42 4.78 -8.67
C ASN A 213 23.71 4.33 -7.38
N ILE A 214 24.44 3.68 -6.45
CA ILE A 214 23.94 3.37 -5.11
C ILE A 214 24.72 4.19 -4.08
N HIS A 215 24.04 5.16 -3.47
CA HIS A 215 24.55 5.98 -2.39
C HIS A 215 24.30 5.28 -1.05
N LEU A 216 25.26 4.47 -0.60
CA LEU A 216 25.19 3.78 0.67
C LEU A 216 25.47 4.73 1.85
N LEU A 217 24.45 4.98 2.66
CA LEU A 217 24.49 5.76 3.89
C LEU A 217 24.40 4.82 5.09
N SER A 218 25.49 4.10 5.36
CA SER A 218 25.60 3.27 6.56
C SER A 218 25.81 4.13 7.82
N TYR A 219 25.51 3.57 8.98
CA TYR A 219 25.47 4.28 10.25
C TYR A 219 24.63 5.57 10.22
N SER A 220 23.52 5.53 9.47
CA SER A 220 22.66 6.68 9.22
C SER A 220 21.20 6.34 9.47
N GLU A 221 20.41 7.32 9.89
CA GLU A 221 19.00 7.15 10.21
C GLU A 221 18.17 8.23 9.52
N VAL A 222 17.00 7.85 9.01
CA VAL A 222 16.01 8.81 8.53
C VAL A 222 15.38 9.49 9.74
N GLU A 223 15.48 10.82 9.81
CA GLU A 223 14.88 11.61 10.90
C GLU A 223 13.50 12.17 10.51
N GLU A 224 13.34 12.56 9.25
CA GLU A 224 12.13 13.23 8.78
C GLU A 224 11.85 12.90 7.31
N VAL A 225 10.58 12.65 7.00
CA VAL A 225 10.08 12.49 5.63
C VAL A 225 8.93 13.47 5.43
N SER A 226 9.07 14.38 4.49
CA SER A 226 8.04 15.34 4.11
C SER A 226 7.81 15.35 2.60
N GLY A 227 6.74 16.03 2.15
CA GLY A 227 6.35 16.10 0.75
C GLY A 227 5.28 15.08 0.37
N SER A 228 5.21 14.74 -0.91
CA SER A 228 4.16 13.88 -1.48
C SER A 228 4.75 12.92 -2.51
N LEU A 229 3.92 12.01 -3.03
CA LEU A 229 4.31 11.05 -4.06
C LEU A 229 5.09 11.72 -5.20
N GLY A 230 6.30 11.21 -5.45
CA GLY A 230 7.23 11.71 -6.47
C GLY A 230 8.03 12.97 -6.10
N LYS A 231 7.75 13.61 -4.97
CA LYS A 231 8.44 14.82 -4.49
C LYS A 231 8.70 14.73 -2.98
N PHE A 232 9.30 13.64 -2.54
CA PHE A 232 9.71 13.48 -1.15
C PHE A 232 10.97 14.31 -0.86
N LYS A 233 10.99 14.94 0.32
CA LYS A 233 12.18 15.51 0.93
C LYS A 233 12.47 14.70 2.18
N VAL A 234 13.66 14.11 2.24
CA VAL A 234 14.04 13.24 3.35
C VAL A 234 15.29 13.78 4.01
N LYS A 235 15.24 13.93 5.34
CA LYS A 235 16.38 14.31 6.16
C LYS A 235 17.00 13.04 6.74
N VAL A 236 18.28 12.81 6.41
CA VAL A 236 19.05 11.67 6.89
C VAL A 236 20.16 12.18 7.82
N ARG A 237 20.20 11.69 9.06
CA ARG A 237 21.30 11.93 9.98
C ARG A 237 22.34 10.84 9.81
N ARG A 238 23.53 11.21 9.33
CA ARG A 238 24.72 10.36 9.38
C ARG A 238 25.36 10.50 10.76
N LYS A 239 25.43 9.40 11.52
CA LYS A 239 26.00 9.42 12.86
C LYS A 239 27.53 9.53 12.76
N PRO A 240 28.20 10.28 13.66
CA PRO A 240 29.64 10.40 13.63
C PRO A 240 30.28 9.05 13.98
N ARG A 241 31.10 8.51 13.07
CA ARG A 241 31.91 7.31 13.34
C ARG A 241 33.14 7.62 14.19
N TYR A 242 33.48 8.90 14.35
CA TYR A 242 34.73 9.38 14.94
C TYR A 242 35.99 8.80 14.28
N VAL A 243 35.86 8.41 13.00
CA VAL A 243 36.92 7.90 12.13
C VAL A 243 36.72 8.51 10.76
N ASP A 244 37.80 9.00 10.15
CA ASP A 244 37.79 9.48 8.76
C ASP A 244 37.70 8.27 7.81
N GLU A 245 36.51 8.07 7.23
CA GLU A 245 36.21 6.93 6.35
C GLU A 245 37.09 6.93 5.08
N THR A 246 37.61 8.09 4.66
CA THR A 246 38.48 8.19 3.48
C THR A 246 39.91 7.71 3.75
N LYS A 247 40.32 7.69 5.02
CA LYS A 247 41.66 7.26 5.46
C LYS A 247 41.66 5.89 6.13
N CYS A 248 40.49 5.42 6.57
CA CYS A 248 40.36 4.13 7.24
C CYS A 248 40.57 2.98 6.26
N THR A 249 41.56 2.14 6.52
CA THR A 249 41.86 0.95 5.70
C THR A 249 41.20 -0.32 6.23
N GLY A 250 40.49 -0.25 7.37
CA GLY A 250 39.84 -1.42 7.99
C GLY A 250 40.81 -2.46 8.56
N CYS A 251 42.08 -2.13 8.78
CA CYS A 251 43.12 -3.08 9.20
C CYS A 251 42.96 -3.66 10.61
N GLY A 252 42.14 -3.02 11.47
CA GLY A 252 41.85 -3.51 12.83
C GLY A 252 42.95 -3.26 13.88
N LEU A 253 44.10 -2.68 13.54
CA LEU A 253 45.20 -2.41 14.49
C LEU A 253 44.77 -1.50 15.66
N CYS A 254 43.85 -0.57 15.40
CA CYS A 254 43.27 0.31 16.42
C CYS A 254 42.50 -0.45 17.50
N TYR A 255 41.87 -1.59 17.14
CA TYR A 255 41.13 -2.41 18.08
C TYR A 255 42.06 -3.11 19.07
N SER A 256 43.15 -3.71 18.57
CA SER A 256 44.14 -4.39 19.41
C SER A 256 44.92 -3.43 20.30
N SER A 257 45.11 -2.18 19.86
CA SER A 257 45.82 -1.15 20.62
C SER A 257 44.91 -0.40 21.61
N CYS A 258 43.60 -0.65 21.59
CA CYS A 258 42.65 0.10 22.39
C CYS A 258 42.81 -0.24 23.87
N PRO A 259 43.14 0.72 24.75
CA PRO A 259 43.26 0.48 26.19
C PRO A 259 41.90 0.37 26.88
N ALA A 260 40.80 0.67 26.18
CA ALA A 260 39.46 0.56 26.72
C ALA A 260 39.08 -0.91 26.90
N ILE A 261 38.51 -1.23 28.07
CA ILE A 261 37.89 -2.53 28.32
C ILE A 261 36.74 -2.70 27.34
N ARG A 262 36.60 -3.89 26.72
CA ARG A 262 35.50 -4.23 25.81
C ARG A 262 34.17 -3.92 26.51
N ILE A 263 33.36 -2.99 25.99
CA ILE A 263 32.02 -2.69 26.53
C ILE A 263 30.96 -2.92 25.44
N PRO A 264 30.00 -3.84 25.66
CA PRO A 264 29.91 -4.70 26.85
C PRO A 264 30.99 -5.79 26.82
N SER A 265 31.51 -6.15 28.00
CA SER A 265 32.48 -7.23 28.19
C SER A 265 31.88 -8.63 27.95
N ARG A 266 30.58 -8.66 27.67
CA ARG A 266 29.78 -9.85 27.40
C ARG A 266 28.71 -9.50 26.36
N ARG A 267 28.69 -10.20 25.23
CA ARG A 267 27.64 -10.08 24.23
C ARG A 267 26.68 -11.26 24.39
N VAL A 268 25.43 -10.96 24.72
CA VAL A 268 24.38 -11.96 24.93
C VAL A 268 23.46 -11.98 23.71
N ILE A 269 23.51 -13.05 22.93
CA ILE A 269 22.58 -13.32 21.85
C ILE A 269 21.30 -13.88 22.47
N LYS A 270 20.15 -13.25 22.24
CA LYS A 270 18.85 -13.66 22.77
C LYS A 270 17.83 -13.95 21.67
N LEU A 271 16.86 -14.82 21.98
CA LEU A 271 15.61 -15.02 21.23
C LEU A 271 14.44 -14.87 22.21
N GLY A 272 13.78 -13.70 22.17
CA GLY A 272 12.86 -13.31 23.24
C GLY A 272 13.61 -13.14 24.56
N ASP A 273 13.11 -13.76 25.63
CA ASP A 273 13.76 -13.76 26.94
C ASP A 273 14.88 -14.81 27.07
N ARG A 274 14.99 -15.71 26.08
CA ARG A 274 15.96 -16.81 26.12
C ARG A 274 17.32 -16.37 25.62
N VAL A 275 18.36 -16.61 26.41
CA VAL A 275 19.77 -16.45 25.99
C VAL A 275 20.18 -17.64 25.12
N LEU A 276 20.55 -17.37 23.87
CA LEU A 276 21.03 -18.36 22.90
C LEU A 276 22.54 -18.58 23.01
N LYS A 277 23.32 -17.51 23.24
CA LYS A 277 24.78 -17.58 23.28
C LYS A 277 25.34 -16.38 24.02
N GLU A 278 26.35 -16.62 24.85
CA GLU A 278 27.12 -15.55 25.47
C GLU A 278 28.55 -15.61 24.97
N ILE A 279 29.05 -14.45 24.58
CA ILE A 279 30.38 -14.30 24.01
C ILE A 279 31.11 -13.31 24.91
N SER A 280 32.15 -13.79 25.61
CA SER A 280 33.16 -12.98 26.30
C SER A 280 34.17 -12.42 25.30
#